data_AF-A0A2H9PZC1-F1
#
_entry.id   AF-A0A2H9PZC1-F1
#
_cell.length_a   1.000
_cell.length_b   1.000
_cell.length_c   1.000
_cell.angle_alpha   90.00
_cell.angle_beta   90.00
_cell.angle_gamma   90.00
#
_symmetry.space_group_name_H-M   'P 1'
#
loop_
_entity.id
_entity.type
_entity.pdbx_description
1 polymer ?
#
loop_
_entity_poly.entity_id
_entity_poly.type
_entity_poly.pdbx_seq_one_letter_code
_entity_poly.pdbx_strand_id
1 'polypeptide(L)'
;MGTLDEVKKMQDQGMTESQIRTNLKGRGITTREIDDAFSQSQIKNAVEQRLAQSPSNFAQPNQSQDNSQMQASLLPPESQHPAADFNTPPGSENQNQSSNQQQMAEYQPQTPQPSQSTPGYEQTMPVGNYAPPQTGQQVQEYNPESYQGYEEYQPYQSYTSGASPEMISEVTEQLITEKLSGIRKKLEKGIDIKNTIGTKVDYLEERLKRIEKIIDTLQSSVLRKVGDYTADVQDIKTELVETQKSLSKLFPEIQDRAHKKHKTKKTHKKK
;
A
#
# COMPACT_ATOMS: atom_id res chain seq x y z
N MET A 1 -16.10 30.37 -15.24
CA MET A 1 -15.14 29.25 -15.11
C MET A 1 -15.05 28.92 -13.64
N GLY A 2 -15.12 27.64 -13.27
CA GLY A 2 -15.00 27.24 -11.87
C GLY A 2 -13.55 27.39 -11.39
N THR A 3 -13.36 27.57 -10.08
CA THR A 3 -12.03 27.61 -9.45
C THR A 3 -11.23 26.32 -9.70
N LEU A 4 -11.92 25.18 -9.79
CA LEU A 4 -11.36 23.88 -10.17
C LEU A 4 -10.71 23.91 -11.58
N ASP A 5 -11.41 24.48 -12.56
CA ASP A 5 -10.90 24.55 -13.95
C ASP A 5 -9.65 25.42 -14.04
N GLU A 6 -9.61 26.48 -13.24
CA GLU A 6 -8.49 27.42 -13.18
C GLU A 6 -7.27 26.80 -12.51
N VAL A 7 -7.46 26.04 -11.41
CA VAL A 7 -6.40 25.23 -10.78
C VAL A 7 -5.82 24.24 -11.78
N LYS A 8 -6.67 23.47 -12.49
CA LYS A 8 -6.22 22.48 -13.48
C LYS A 8 -5.42 23.15 -14.61
N LYS A 9 -5.92 24.26 -15.16
CA LYS A 9 -5.23 25.03 -16.20
C LYS A 9 -3.85 25.52 -15.75
N MET A 10 -3.71 26.01 -14.52
CA MET A 10 -2.41 26.47 -14.02
C MET A 10 -1.46 25.29 -13.71
N GLN A 11 -1.99 24.14 -13.27
CA GLN A 11 -1.22 22.91 -13.12
C GLN A 11 -0.69 22.40 -14.47
N ASP A 12 -1.52 22.42 -15.51
CA ASP A 12 -1.14 22.04 -16.87
C ASP A 12 -0.08 22.99 -17.46
N GLN A 13 -0.03 24.25 -16.98
CA GLN A 13 1.02 25.23 -17.30
C GLN A 13 2.32 25.02 -16.51
N GLY A 14 2.39 24.03 -15.63
CA GLY A 14 3.57 23.73 -14.81
C GLY A 14 3.77 24.67 -13.62
N MET A 15 2.75 25.42 -13.20
CA MET A 15 2.84 26.25 -12.00
C MET A 15 2.85 25.40 -10.74
N THR A 16 3.67 25.79 -9.76
CA THR A 16 3.67 25.15 -8.43
C THR A 16 2.41 25.51 -7.65
N GLU A 17 1.96 24.63 -6.75
CA GLU A 17 0.76 24.85 -5.93
C GLU A 17 0.79 26.19 -5.15
N SER A 18 1.96 26.58 -4.63
CA SER A 18 2.13 27.88 -3.95
C SER A 18 1.91 29.08 -4.87
N GLN A 19 2.38 29.01 -6.12
CA GLN A 19 2.17 30.06 -7.12
C GLN A 19 0.69 30.16 -7.51
N ILE A 20 0.03 29.02 -7.68
CA ILE A 20 -1.41 28.93 -8.00
C ILE A 20 -2.24 29.57 -6.87
N ARG A 21 -1.97 29.21 -5.61
CA ARG A 21 -2.64 29.79 -4.43
C ARG A 21 -2.50 31.32 -4.39
N THR A 22 -1.31 31.83 -4.70
CA THR A 22 -1.02 33.27 -4.74
C THR A 22 -1.79 33.96 -5.88
N ASN A 23 -1.84 33.34 -7.06
CA ASN A 23 -2.54 33.88 -8.23
C ASN A 23 -4.07 33.93 -8.02
N LEU A 24 -4.65 32.86 -7.48
CA LEU A 24 -6.09 32.77 -7.18
C LEU A 24 -6.49 33.74 -6.07
N LYS A 25 -5.67 33.88 -5.04
CA LYS A 25 -5.89 34.88 -3.97
C LYS A 25 -5.84 36.31 -4.53
N GLY A 26 -4.93 36.59 -5.45
CA GLY A 26 -4.86 37.87 -6.17
C GLY A 26 -6.11 38.19 -7.00
N ARG A 27 -6.91 37.17 -7.34
CA ARG A 27 -8.18 37.29 -8.07
C ARG A 27 -9.40 37.32 -7.14
N GLY A 28 -9.18 37.40 -5.82
CA GLY A 28 -10.24 37.50 -4.82
C GLY A 28 -10.87 36.18 -4.41
N ILE A 29 -10.33 35.03 -4.84
CA ILE A 29 -10.84 33.72 -4.44
C ILE A 29 -10.42 33.44 -2.98
N THR A 30 -11.36 32.94 -2.18
CA THR A 30 -11.13 32.68 -0.76
C THR A 30 -10.21 31.48 -0.54
N THR A 31 -9.41 31.49 0.54
CA THR A 31 -8.50 30.37 0.87
C THR A 31 -9.23 29.02 0.93
N ARG A 32 -10.45 29.02 1.49
CA ARG A 32 -11.29 27.82 1.62
C ARG A 32 -11.68 27.24 0.26
N GLU A 33 -12.05 28.09 -0.68
CA GLU A 33 -12.44 27.67 -2.04
C GLU A 33 -11.23 27.17 -2.84
N ILE A 34 -10.05 27.76 -2.60
CA ILE A 34 -8.78 27.27 -3.17
C ILE A 34 -8.47 25.86 -2.63
N ASP A 35 -8.55 25.65 -1.32
CA ASP A 35 -8.29 24.34 -0.69
C ASP A 35 -9.26 23.25 -1.18
N ASP A 36 -10.53 23.61 -1.34
CA ASP A 36 -11.55 22.71 -1.88
C ASP A 36 -11.27 22.35 -3.35
N ALA A 37 -10.94 23.33 -4.18
CA ALA A 37 -10.57 23.11 -5.58
C ALA A 37 -9.32 22.22 -5.73
N PHE A 38 -8.31 22.39 -4.87
CA PHE A 38 -7.13 21.52 -4.85
C PHE A 38 -7.47 20.08 -4.44
N SER A 39 -8.31 19.92 -3.41
CA SER A 39 -8.76 18.60 -2.95
C SER A 39 -9.54 17.87 -4.05
N GLN A 40 -10.46 18.57 -4.71
CA GLN A 40 -11.23 18.02 -5.83
C GLN A 40 -10.34 17.66 -7.03
N SER A 41 -9.35 18.49 -7.37
CA SER A 41 -8.38 18.18 -8.45
C SER A 41 -7.58 16.91 -8.14
N GLN A 42 -7.07 16.78 -6.91
CA GLN A 42 -6.31 15.58 -6.49
C GLN A 42 -7.15 14.30 -6.55
N ILE A 43 -8.40 14.36 -6.08
CA ILE A 43 -9.33 13.22 -6.14
C ILE A 43 -9.57 12.83 -7.61
N LYS A 44 -9.83 13.82 -8.47
CA LYS A 44 -10.09 13.56 -9.89
C LYS A 44 -8.89 12.92 -10.59
N ASN A 45 -7.68 13.41 -10.33
CA ASN A 45 -6.45 12.81 -10.87
C ASN A 45 -6.22 11.38 -10.36
N ALA A 46 -6.49 11.12 -9.08
CA ALA A 46 -6.36 9.78 -8.50
C ALA A 46 -7.37 8.79 -9.11
N VAL A 47 -8.58 9.25 -9.43
CA VAL A 47 -9.61 8.45 -10.10
C VAL A 47 -9.25 8.20 -11.56
N GLU A 48 -8.80 9.22 -12.29
CA GLU A 48 -8.35 9.09 -13.69
C GLU A 48 -7.14 8.14 -13.81
N GLN A 49 -6.18 8.19 -12.87
CA GLN A 49 -5.04 7.28 -12.87
C GLN A 49 -5.43 5.81 -12.66
N ARG A 50 -6.47 5.54 -11.85
CA ARG A 50 -7.01 4.18 -11.69
C ARG A 50 -7.71 3.66 -12.96
N LEU A 51 -8.41 4.54 -13.66
CA LEU A 51 -9.09 4.19 -14.92
C LEU A 51 -8.08 3.91 -16.04
N ALA A 52 -6.99 4.68 -16.11
CA ALA A 52 -5.93 4.48 -17.09
C ALA A 52 -5.06 3.24 -16.85
N GLN A 53 -5.05 2.67 -15.64
CA GLN A 53 -4.27 1.49 -15.28
C GLN A 53 -5.08 0.19 -15.26
N SER A 54 -6.33 0.19 -15.73
CA SER A 54 -7.07 -1.05 -15.94
C SER A 54 -6.58 -1.68 -17.26
N PRO A 55 -5.80 -2.79 -17.22
CA PRO A 55 -5.34 -3.43 -18.44
C PRO A 55 -6.55 -4.04 -19.13
N SER A 56 -6.80 -3.58 -20.35
CA SER A 56 -7.68 -4.18 -21.34
C SER A 56 -7.19 -5.58 -21.71
N ASN A 57 -7.23 -6.52 -20.77
CA ASN A 57 -6.75 -7.89 -20.96
C ASN A 57 -7.81 -8.93 -20.56
N PHE A 58 -9.09 -8.61 -20.74
CA PHE A 58 -10.11 -9.64 -20.93
C PHE A 58 -10.15 -10.00 -22.42
N ALA A 59 -9.17 -10.81 -22.82
CA ALA A 59 -9.30 -11.64 -24.00
C ALA A 59 -10.48 -12.59 -23.78
N GLN A 60 -11.48 -12.40 -24.61
CA GLN A 60 -12.71 -13.14 -24.76
C GLN A 60 -12.43 -14.63 -25.07
N PRO A 61 -12.89 -15.60 -24.25
CA PRO A 61 -13.03 -16.95 -24.73
C PRO A 61 -14.35 -17.06 -25.50
N ASN A 62 -14.21 -17.31 -26.79
CA ASN A 62 -15.26 -17.67 -27.72
C ASN A 62 -15.98 -18.94 -27.22
N GLN A 63 -17.11 -18.79 -26.53
CA GLN A 63 -18.03 -19.90 -26.24
C GLN A 63 -19.08 -19.98 -27.34
N SER A 64 -18.84 -20.92 -28.25
CA SER A 64 -19.89 -21.56 -29.04
C SER A 64 -20.44 -22.72 -28.21
N GLN A 65 -21.64 -22.60 -27.67
CA GLN A 65 -22.55 -23.71 -27.34
C GLN A 65 -23.83 -23.08 -26.76
N ASP A 66 -24.90 -23.11 -27.52
CA ASP A 66 -25.84 -24.23 -27.60
C ASP A 66 -26.97 -24.03 -26.59
N ASN A 67 -28.15 -23.91 -27.19
CA ASN A 67 -29.39 -23.47 -26.60
C ASN A 67 -30.14 -24.73 -26.23
N SER A 68 -30.12 -25.13 -24.96
CA SER A 68 -31.07 -26.10 -24.41
C SER A 68 -31.18 -25.97 -22.89
N GLN A 69 -32.34 -25.47 -22.48
CA GLN A 69 -33.14 -25.92 -21.35
C GLN A 69 -32.47 -26.93 -20.39
N MET A 70 -32.38 -26.60 -19.10
CA MET A 70 -33.20 -27.26 -18.07
C MET A 70 -32.88 -26.81 -16.63
N GLN A 71 -33.97 -26.57 -15.90
CA GLN A 71 -34.25 -26.89 -14.50
C GLN A 71 -33.59 -26.13 -13.35
N ALA A 72 -34.51 -25.53 -12.57
CA ALA A 72 -34.37 -25.16 -11.18
C ALA A 72 -34.05 -26.38 -10.29
N SER A 73 -33.18 -26.17 -9.31
CA SER A 73 -33.11 -26.97 -8.08
C SER A 73 -32.61 -26.03 -6.97
N LEU A 74 -33.45 -25.61 -6.03
CA LEU A 74 -33.91 -26.32 -4.82
C LEU A 74 -32.76 -26.65 -3.85
N LEU A 75 -32.85 -26.01 -2.68
CA LEU A 75 -32.07 -26.21 -1.46
C LEU A 75 -31.90 -27.70 -1.10
N PRO A 76 -30.72 -28.11 -0.60
CA PRO A 76 -30.63 -29.33 0.21
C PRO A 76 -30.93 -29.04 1.70
N PRO A 77 -31.65 -29.94 2.39
CA PRO A 77 -31.92 -29.84 3.81
C PRO A 77 -30.81 -30.42 4.69
N GLU A 78 -30.75 -29.86 5.90
CA GLU A 78 -30.06 -30.30 7.10
C GLU A 78 -30.24 -31.81 7.37
N SER A 79 -29.15 -32.53 7.63
CA SER A 79 -29.17 -33.93 8.07
C SER A 79 -28.43 -34.08 9.39
N GLN A 80 -29.20 -34.42 10.43
CA GLN A 80 -28.74 -34.89 11.74
C GLN A 80 -28.15 -36.30 11.60
N HIS A 81 -27.05 -36.58 12.31
CA HIS A 81 -26.54 -37.94 12.51
C HIS A 81 -26.59 -38.31 14.01
N PRO A 82 -27.23 -39.43 14.39
CA PRO A 82 -27.12 -40.03 15.71
C PRO A 82 -26.04 -41.14 15.77
N ALA A 83 -25.77 -41.57 16.99
CA ALA A 83 -24.63 -42.32 17.49
C ALA A 83 -24.62 -43.84 17.23
N ALA A 84 -23.52 -44.45 17.72
CA ALA A 84 -23.22 -45.87 18.01
C ALA A 84 -22.52 -46.65 16.87
N ASP A 85 -21.62 -47.62 17.08
CA ASP A 85 -20.77 -48.12 18.18
C ASP A 85 -20.11 -49.39 17.59
N PHE A 86 -18.77 -49.51 17.52
CA PHE A 86 -18.08 -50.82 17.40
C PHE A 86 -16.53 -50.73 17.57
N ASN A 87 -16.04 -51.24 18.72
CA ASN A 87 -14.94 -52.23 18.94
C ASN A 87 -13.96 -52.55 17.77
N THR A 88 -12.64 -52.77 17.87
CA THR A 88 -11.51 -52.81 18.86
C THR A 88 -10.17 -53.13 18.05
N PRO A 89 -8.94 -53.42 18.59
CA PRO A 89 -7.69 -52.60 18.60
C PRO A 89 -6.44 -53.34 17.98
N PRO A 90 -5.13 -53.20 18.37
CA PRO A 90 -4.25 -52.09 18.84
C PRO A 90 -2.90 -51.92 18.06
N GLY A 91 -2.16 -50.82 18.34
CA GLY A 91 -0.69 -50.65 18.16
C GLY A 91 -0.30 -49.62 17.06
N SER A 92 0.53 -48.58 17.25
CA SER A 92 1.48 -48.19 18.31
C SER A 92 1.75 -46.67 18.20
N GLU A 93 1.88 -46.02 19.37
CA GLU A 93 2.73 -44.87 19.72
C GLU A 93 3.23 -43.89 18.64
N ASN A 94 2.83 -42.61 18.70
CA ASN A 94 3.74 -41.55 19.16
C ASN A 94 3.03 -40.21 19.49
N GLN A 95 3.57 -39.53 20.50
CA GLN A 95 3.06 -38.38 21.26
C GLN A 95 3.32 -37.00 20.60
N ASN A 96 2.34 -36.09 20.67
CA ASN A 96 2.38 -34.74 21.31
C ASN A 96 1.26 -33.85 20.71
N GLN A 97 0.15 -33.52 21.40
CA GLN A 97 -0.01 -32.44 22.42
C GLN A 97 0.54 -31.07 21.94
N SER A 98 -0.21 -29.96 21.88
CA SER A 98 -1.29 -29.47 22.75
C SER A 98 -2.19 -28.40 22.11
N SER A 99 -3.51 -28.59 22.30
CA SER A 99 -4.57 -27.66 22.73
C SER A 99 -4.29 -26.15 22.92
N ASN A 100 -5.19 -25.29 22.40
CA ASN A 100 -6.03 -24.44 23.26
C ASN A 100 -7.25 -23.82 22.52
N GLN A 101 -8.44 -24.16 23.00
CA GLN A 101 -9.65 -23.35 22.86
C GLN A 101 -9.56 -22.19 23.85
N GLN A 102 -9.91 -20.97 23.43
CA GLN A 102 -10.45 -19.99 24.35
C GLN A 102 -11.46 -19.11 23.62
N GLN A 103 -12.71 -19.25 24.09
CA GLN A 103 -13.80 -18.32 23.91
C GLN A 103 -13.32 -16.90 24.22
N MET A 104 -13.68 -15.92 23.39
CA MET A 104 -13.62 -14.53 23.81
C MET A 104 -14.93 -13.82 23.51
N ALA A 105 -15.38 -13.15 24.57
CA ALA A 105 -16.66 -12.55 24.77
C ALA A 105 -16.93 -11.35 23.86
N GLU A 106 -18.21 -11.21 23.59
CA GLU A 106 -18.94 -10.03 23.13
C GLU A 106 -18.56 -8.78 23.94
N TYR A 107 -17.95 -7.80 23.27
CA TYR A 107 -17.76 -6.45 23.79
C TYR A 107 -18.55 -5.47 22.90
N GLN A 108 -19.60 -4.89 23.47
CA GLN A 108 -20.23 -3.68 22.95
C GLN A 108 -19.29 -2.47 23.18
N PRO A 109 -18.98 -1.66 22.17
CA PRO A 109 -18.34 -0.37 22.39
C PRO A 109 -19.37 0.66 22.85
N GLN A 110 -19.27 1.08 24.12
CA GLN A 110 -19.88 2.31 24.62
C GLN A 110 -19.28 3.52 23.89
N THR A 111 -20.14 4.35 23.34
CA THR A 111 -19.84 5.63 22.71
C THR A 111 -19.55 6.70 23.77
N PRO A 112 -18.37 7.36 23.75
CA PRO A 112 -18.14 8.54 24.59
C PRO A 112 -18.87 9.75 24.00
N GLN A 113 -19.80 10.33 24.76
CA GLN A 113 -20.32 11.67 24.49
C GLN A 113 -19.20 12.72 24.63
N PRO A 114 -18.97 13.58 23.63
CA PRO A 114 -18.12 14.75 23.82
C PRO A 114 -18.92 15.87 24.49
N SER A 115 -18.50 16.22 25.71
CA SER A 115 -18.90 17.43 26.42
C SER A 115 -18.39 18.65 25.65
N GLN A 116 -19.31 19.39 25.02
CA GLN A 116 -19.03 20.73 24.49
C GLN A 116 -19.01 21.73 25.66
N SER A 117 -17.82 22.20 26.02
CA SER A 117 -17.64 23.46 26.74
C SER A 117 -16.91 24.44 25.82
N THR A 118 -17.68 25.36 25.25
CA THR A 118 -17.22 26.61 24.64
C THR A 118 -16.95 27.65 25.73
N PRO A 119 -15.74 28.23 25.80
CA PRO A 119 -15.55 29.57 26.33
C PRO A 119 -15.44 30.58 25.19
N GLY A 120 -16.13 31.70 25.39
CA GLY A 120 -16.32 32.78 24.46
C GLY A 120 -15.06 33.55 24.08
N TYR A 121 -15.24 34.23 22.98
CA TYR A 121 -14.39 35.19 22.30
C TYR A 121 -14.37 36.52 23.07
N GLU A 122 -13.21 36.92 23.59
CA GLU A 122 -12.93 38.33 23.89
C GLU A 122 -11.73 38.82 23.05
N GLN A 123 -12.12 39.44 21.94
CA GLN A 123 -11.62 40.68 21.38
C GLN A 123 -10.33 41.26 21.98
N THR A 124 -9.21 41.15 21.25
CA THR A 124 -8.00 41.96 21.50
C THR A 124 -7.71 42.86 20.29
N MET A 125 -7.45 44.13 20.61
CA MET A 125 -7.19 45.23 19.67
C MET A 125 -5.78 45.14 19.06
N PRO A 126 -5.56 45.63 17.83
CA PRO A 126 -4.22 45.75 17.26
C PRO A 126 -3.62 47.13 17.58
N VAL A 127 -2.56 47.15 18.38
CA VAL A 127 -1.67 48.33 18.52
C VAL A 127 -0.23 47.82 18.60
N GLY A 128 0.68 48.45 17.83
CA GLY A 128 2.10 48.45 18.21
C GLY A 128 3.09 48.00 17.15
N ASN A 129 3.24 48.83 16.13
CA ASN A 129 4.38 48.92 15.23
C ASN A 129 5.68 49.23 16.01
N TYR A 130 6.66 48.31 16.10
CA TYR A 130 8.04 48.66 16.45
C TYR A 130 9.09 47.77 15.75
N ALA A 131 10.10 48.47 15.24
CA ALA A 131 11.25 48.02 14.50
C ALA A 131 12.30 47.29 15.37
N PRO A 132 13.21 46.49 14.77
CA PRO A 132 14.32 45.87 15.47
C PRO A 132 15.56 46.81 15.52
N PRO A 133 16.29 46.87 16.66
CA PRO A 133 17.70 47.23 16.63
C PRO A 133 18.60 46.02 16.94
N GLN A 134 19.43 45.75 15.95
CA GLN A 134 20.80 45.24 15.96
C GLN A 134 21.35 44.59 17.25
N THR A 135 21.64 43.29 17.13
CA THR A 135 22.71 42.61 17.85
C THR A 135 24.06 42.93 17.20
N GLY A 136 24.84 43.80 17.84
CA GLY A 136 26.25 44.05 17.53
C GLY A 136 27.10 43.75 18.76
N GLN A 137 27.68 42.55 18.79
CA GLN A 137 28.78 42.20 19.68
C GLN A 137 29.99 43.07 19.36
N GLN A 138 30.59 43.74 20.35
CA GLN A 138 32.04 43.85 20.44
C GLN A 138 32.48 43.80 21.90
N VAL A 139 33.33 42.81 22.15
CA VAL A 139 34.14 42.61 23.34
C VAL A 139 35.26 43.65 23.28
N GLN A 140 35.43 44.48 24.31
CA GLN A 140 36.70 45.15 24.52
C GLN A 140 37.09 45.16 26.00
N GLU A 141 38.27 44.61 26.15
CA GLU A 141 39.04 44.24 27.32
C GLU A 141 39.82 45.45 27.85
N TYR A 142 40.33 45.32 29.08
CA TYR A 142 41.36 46.16 29.72
C TYR A 142 40.93 47.50 30.37
N ASN A 143 40.89 47.53 31.71
CA ASN A 143 42.01 48.06 32.53
C ASN A 143 41.67 47.99 34.04
N PRO A 144 42.53 47.44 34.91
CA PRO A 144 42.41 47.57 36.35
C PRO A 144 43.21 48.78 36.83
N GLU A 145 42.66 49.59 37.73
CA GLU A 145 43.37 50.06 38.93
C GLU A 145 42.54 51.05 39.76
N SER A 146 42.55 50.79 41.07
CA SER A 146 42.47 51.77 42.17
C SER A 146 41.20 52.62 42.30
N TYR A 147 40.42 52.39 43.36
CA TYR A 147 40.51 53.24 44.56
C TYR A 147 39.63 52.71 45.70
N GLN A 148 40.22 52.67 46.89
CA GLN A 148 39.55 52.51 48.19
C GLN A 148 38.64 53.71 48.47
N GLY A 149 37.46 53.46 49.01
CA GLY A 149 36.60 54.50 49.56
C GLY A 149 35.42 53.88 50.28
N TYR A 150 35.50 53.84 51.61
CA TYR A 150 34.40 53.51 52.50
C TYR A 150 33.28 54.53 52.33
N GLU A 151 32.10 54.09 51.88
CA GLU A 151 30.84 54.73 52.27
C GLU A 151 29.81 53.66 52.64
N GLU A 152 29.64 53.55 53.94
CA GLU A 152 28.49 52.99 54.62
C GLU A 152 27.28 53.88 54.32
N TYR A 153 26.51 53.54 53.29
CA TYR A 153 25.28 54.24 52.94
C TYR A 153 24.09 53.27 52.94
N GLN A 154 23.27 53.45 53.98
CA GLN A 154 21.83 53.18 54.13
C GLN A 154 21.16 52.32 53.04
N PRO A 155 20.50 51.19 53.41
CA PRO A 155 19.68 50.42 52.48
C PRO A 155 18.40 51.21 52.17
N TYR A 156 18.48 52.10 51.18
CA TYR A 156 17.27 52.54 50.49
C TYR A 156 16.69 51.31 49.81
N GLN A 157 15.59 50.78 50.37
CA GLN A 157 14.65 49.95 49.65
C GLN A 157 14.17 50.77 48.44
N SER A 158 14.93 50.65 47.36
CA SER A 158 14.44 50.90 46.02
C SER A 158 13.26 49.95 45.87
N TYR A 159 12.05 50.49 45.98
CA TYR A 159 10.88 49.95 45.31
C TYR A 159 11.17 50.05 43.81
N THR A 160 12.05 49.17 43.35
CA THR A 160 12.16 48.84 41.95
C THR A 160 10.78 48.29 41.61
N SER A 161 9.93 49.11 40.98
CA SER A 161 8.78 48.68 40.20
C SER A 161 9.22 47.84 38.99
N GLY A 162 10.12 46.88 39.23
CA GLY A 162 10.37 45.75 38.36
C GLY A 162 9.27 44.74 38.61
N ALA A 163 8.84 44.07 37.56
CA ALA A 163 7.84 43.00 37.64
C ALA A 163 8.16 42.10 38.84
N SER A 164 7.16 41.89 39.70
CA SER A 164 7.31 40.98 40.84
C SER A 164 7.81 39.62 40.32
N PRO A 165 8.75 38.96 41.03
CA PRO A 165 9.24 37.64 40.63
C PRO A 165 8.11 36.64 40.35
N GLU A 166 6.98 36.77 41.05
CA GLU A 166 5.76 36.00 40.83
C GLU A 166 5.14 36.24 39.46
N MET A 167 5.07 37.49 38.99
CA MET A 167 4.57 37.82 37.65
C MET A 167 5.53 37.33 36.56
N ILE A 168 6.84 37.42 36.79
CA ILE A 168 7.85 36.85 35.88
C ILE A 168 7.68 35.33 35.80
N SER A 169 7.43 34.66 36.94
CA SER A 169 7.18 33.22 36.98
C SER A 169 5.91 32.85 36.19
N GLU A 170 4.81 33.56 36.42
CA GLU A 170 3.53 33.30 35.72
C GLU A 170 3.68 33.46 34.19
N VAL A 171 4.31 34.55 33.74
CA VAL A 171 4.56 34.79 32.30
C VAL A 171 5.47 33.70 31.73
N THR A 172 6.45 33.23 32.50
CA THR A 172 7.36 32.17 32.06
C THR A 172 6.65 30.82 31.98
N GLU A 173 5.80 30.47 32.94
CA GLU A 173 5.00 29.24 32.92
C GLU A 173 4.00 29.22 31.75
N GLN A 174 3.35 30.36 31.49
CA GLN A 174 2.45 30.50 30.33
C GLN A 174 3.21 30.34 29.02
N LEU A 175 4.38 30.99 28.89
CA LEU A 175 5.21 30.89 27.69
C LEU A 175 5.73 29.46 27.47
N ILE A 176 6.16 28.78 28.54
CA ILE A 176 6.57 27.38 28.49
C ILE A 176 5.39 26.52 28.06
N THR A 177 4.21 26.70 28.65
CA THR A 177 3.00 25.92 28.32
C THR A 177 2.59 26.14 26.86
N GLU A 178 2.63 27.38 26.36
CA GLU A 178 2.28 27.68 24.98
C GLU A 178 3.26 27.04 24.00
N LYS A 179 4.57 27.21 24.21
CA LYS A 179 5.59 26.60 23.33
C LYS A 179 5.60 25.08 23.43
N LEU A 180 5.44 24.52 24.62
CA LEU A 180 5.40 23.07 24.86
C LEU A 180 4.13 22.44 24.26
N SER A 181 2.99 23.13 24.30
CA SER A 181 1.75 22.64 23.67
C SER A 181 1.89 22.47 22.15
N GLY A 182 2.61 23.38 21.49
CA GLY A 182 2.90 23.28 20.06
C GLY A 182 3.81 22.10 19.71
N ILE A 183 4.83 21.85 20.55
CA ILE A 183 5.74 20.70 20.40
C ILE A 183 4.98 19.40 20.64
N ARG A 184 4.16 19.32 21.70
CA ARG A 184 3.33 18.16 22.03
C ARG A 184 2.40 17.78 20.88
N LYS A 185 1.68 18.75 20.30
CA LYS A 185 0.80 18.52 19.14
C LYS A 185 1.56 17.98 17.93
N LYS A 186 2.79 18.45 17.68
CA LYS A 186 3.63 17.93 16.58
C LYS A 186 4.11 16.51 16.87
N LEU A 187 4.42 16.20 18.13
CA LEU A 187 4.84 14.86 18.56
C LEU A 187 3.69 13.85 18.47
N GLU A 188 2.48 14.23 18.88
CA GLU A 188 1.26 13.44 18.71
C GLU A 188 1.01 13.14 17.22
N LYS A 189 1.07 14.15 16.34
CA LYS A 189 0.99 13.93 14.88
C LYS A 189 2.11 13.02 14.34
N GLY A 190 3.31 13.12 14.90
CA GLY A 190 4.43 12.26 14.53
C GLY A 190 4.18 10.79 14.89
N ILE A 191 3.55 10.52 16.03
CA ILE A 191 3.13 9.18 16.44
C ILE A 191 2.06 8.63 15.49
N ASP A 192 1.07 9.43 15.12
CA ASP A 192 0.02 9.02 14.18
C ASP A 192 0.58 8.66 12.79
N ILE A 193 1.55 9.47 12.32
CA ILE A 193 2.26 9.19 11.07
C ILE A 193 3.07 7.89 11.19
N LYS A 194 3.78 7.68 12.31
CA LYS A 194 4.52 6.43 12.55
C LYS A 194 3.60 5.22 12.53
N ASN A 195 2.44 5.29 13.17
CA ASN A 195 1.45 4.20 13.19
C ASN A 195 0.86 3.95 11.80
N THR A 196 0.54 5.01 11.06
CA THR A 196 0.02 4.91 9.68
C THR A 196 1.06 4.34 8.72
N ILE A 197 2.34 4.72 8.88
CA ILE A 197 3.44 4.16 8.07
C ILE A 197 3.67 2.70 8.46
N GLY A 198 3.67 2.37 9.75
CA GLY A 198 3.83 0.99 10.23
C GLY A 198 2.80 0.05 9.61
N THR A 199 1.52 0.38 9.75
CA THR A 199 0.42 -0.41 9.15
C THR A 199 0.51 -0.54 7.63
N LYS A 200 0.94 0.53 6.92
CA LYS A 200 1.17 0.46 5.46
C LYS A 200 2.37 -0.40 5.09
N VAL A 201 3.45 -0.36 5.87
CA VAL A 201 4.65 -1.19 5.66
C VAL A 201 4.31 -2.67 5.89
N ASP A 202 3.60 -2.99 6.97
CA ASP A 202 3.15 -4.36 7.26
C ASP A 202 2.28 -4.91 6.11
N TYR A 203 1.34 -4.09 5.61
CA TYR A 203 0.51 -4.45 4.46
C TYR A 203 1.34 -4.66 3.17
N LEU A 204 2.37 -3.85 2.93
CA LEU A 204 3.27 -4.02 1.79
C LEU A 204 4.09 -5.31 1.93
N GLU A 205 4.54 -5.66 3.13
CA GLU A 205 5.25 -6.90 3.41
C GLU A 205 4.39 -8.13 3.11
N GLU A 206 3.13 -8.15 3.56
CA GLU A 206 2.19 -9.23 3.25
C GLU A 206 1.93 -9.37 1.75
N ARG A 207 1.78 -8.25 1.05
CA ARG A 207 1.61 -8.24 -0.41
C ARG A 207 2.85 -8.76 -1.13
N LEU A 208 4.04 -8.39 -0.67
CA LEU A 208 5.30 -8.89 -1.22
C LEU A 208 5.42 -10.40 -1.04
N LYS A 209 5.14 -10.92 0.16
CA LYS A 209 5.10 -12.38 0.41
C LYS A 209 4.12 -13.12 -0.50
N ARG A 210 2.95 -12.52 -0.77
CA ARG A 210 1.97 -13.09 -1.71
C ARG A 210 2.48 -13.08 -3.14
N ILE A 211 3.11 -11.99 -3.58
CA ILE A 211 3.69 -11.87 -4.92
C ILE A 211 4.81 -12.90 -5.11
N GLU A 212 5.69 -13.05 -4.12
CA GLU A 212 6.74 -14.08 -4.10
C GLU A 212 6.16 -15.48 -4.30
N LYS A 213 5.15 -15.85 -3.52
CA LYS A 213 4.46 -17.15 -3.66
C LYS A 213 3.82 -17.37 -5.04
N ILE A 214 3.27 -16.32 -5.65
CA ILE A 214 2.70 -16.39 -7.01
C ILE A 214 3.83 -16.61 -8.03
N ILE A 215 4.96 -15.92 -7.88
CA ILE A 215 6.13 -16.08 -8.75
C ILE A 215 6.68 -17.50 -8.63
N ASP A 216 6.82 -18.06 -7.44
CA ASP A 216 7.28 -19.43 -7.22
C ASP A 216 6.35 -20.46 -7.88
N THR A 217 5.04 -20.24 -7.75
CA THR A 217 4.02 -21.09 -8.37
C THR A 217 4.10 -21.01 -9.89
N LEU A 218 4.28 -19.80 -10.43
CA LEU A 218 4.41 -19.58 -11.87
C LEU A 218 5.68 -20.24 -12.41
N GLN A 219 6.82 -20.07 -11.75
CA GLN A 219 8.09 -20.71 -12.14
C GLN A 219 7.96 -22.23 -12.13
N SER A 220 7.35 -22.80 -11.09
CA SER A 220 7.08 -24.24 -11.00
C SER A 220 6.16 -24.73 -12.12
N SER A 221 5.12 -23.96 -12.45
CA SER A 221 4.18 -24.29 -13.53
C SER A 221 4.84 -24.22 -14.91
N VAL A 222 5.69 -23.22 -15.15
CA VAL A 222 6.45 -23.08 -16.41
C VAL A 222 7.45 -24.24 -16.56
N LEU A 223 8.20 -24.57 -15.50
CA LEU A 223 9.14 -25.70 -15.53
C LEU A 223 8.43 -27.03 -15.80
N ARG A 224 7.28 -27.28 -15.15
CA ARG A 224 6.46 -28.47 -15.44
C ARG A 224 6.01 -28.49 -16.90
N LYS A 225 5.46 -27.38 -17.41
CA LYS A 225 4.95 -27.33 -18.78
C LYS A 225 6.04 -27.53 -19.83
N VAL A 226 7.24 -26.98 -19.59
CA VAL A 226 8.42 -27.20 -20.44
C VAL A 226 8.90 -28.65 -20.34
N GLY A 227 8.85 -29.25 -19.15
CA GLY A 227 9.14 -30.67 -18.94
C GLY A 227 8.18 -31.58 -19.72
N ASP A 228 6.88 -31.36 -19.58
CA ASP A 228 5.83 -32.09 -20.30
C ASP A 228 6.03 -31.95 -21.82
N TYR A 229 6.25 -30.73 -22.32
CA TYR A 229 6.52 -30.49 -23.73
C TYR A 229 7.77 -31.22 -24.23
N THR A 230 8.83 -31.28 -23.42
CA THR A 230 10.06 -32.00 -23.77
C THR A 230 9.81 -33.51 -23.85
N ALA A 231 9.00 -34.06 -22.94
CA ALA A 231 8.58 -35.45 -22.97
C ALA A 231 7.75 -35.75 -24.23
N ASP A 232 6.74 -34.93 -24.52
CA ASP A 232 5.90 -35.06 -25.73
C ASP A 232 6.76 -35.04 -27.01
N VAL A 233 7.75 -34.15 -27.10
CA VAL A 233 8.68 -34.08 -28.24
C VAL A 233 9.57 -35.33 -28.35
N GLN A 234 9.99 -35.91 -27.22
CA GLN A 234 10.76 -37.15 -27.20
C GLN A 234 9.93 -38.36 -27.64
N ASP A 235 8.66 -38.42 -27.24
CA ASP A 235 7.72 -39.46 -27.64
C ASP A 235 7.46 -39.39 -29.15
N ILE A 236 7.16 -38.19 -29.68
CA ILE A 236 7.01 -37.96 -31.12
C ILE A 236 8.26 -38.38 -31.89
N LYS A 237 9.46 -38.06 -31.38
CA LYS A 237 10.72 -38.49 -32.00
C LYS A 237 10.84 -40.02 -32.02
N THR A 238 10.45 -40.68 -30.94
CA THR A 238 10.50 -42.16 -30.84
C THR A 238 9.53 -42.80 -31.83
N GLU A 239 8.28 -42.34 -31.88
CA GLU A 239 7.28 -42.81 -32.84
C GLU A 239 7.70 -42.56 -34.29
N LEU A 240 8.31 -41.41 -34.58
CA LEU A 240 8.82 -41.08 -35.91
C LEU A 240 9.96 -42.01 -36.33
N VAL A 241 10.86 -42.36 -35.40
CA VAL A 241 11.92 -43.35 -35.63
C VAL A 241 11.35 -44.75 -35.85
N GLU A 242 10.33 -45.15 -35.11
CA GLU A 242 9.65 -46.44 -35.29
C GLU A 242 8.89 -46.51 -36.62
N THR A 243 8.23 -45.41 -37.00
CA THR A 243 7.57 -45.28 -38.30
C THR A 243 8.58 -45.36 -39.44
N GLN A 244 9.72 -44.67 -39.32
CA GLN A 244 10.82 -44.75 -40.28
C GLN A 244 11.37 -46.18 -40.38
N LYS A 245 11.57 -46.87 -39.25
CA LYS A 245 12.00 -48.28 -39.23
C LYS A 245 10.97 -49.19 -39.91
N SER A 246 9.69 -48.97 -39.68
CA SER A 246 8.60 -49.75 -40.28
C SER A 246 8.53 -49.54 -41.79
N LEU A 247 8.64 -48.29 -42.26
CA LEU A 247 8.75 -47.97 -43.69
C LEU A 247 9.99 -48.58 -44.32
N SER A 248 11.13 -48.53 -43.63
CA SER A 248 12.40 -49.13 -44.11
C SER A 248 12.32 -50.64 -44.26
N LYS A 249 11.49 -51.32 -43.44
CA LYS A 249 11.23 -52.77 -43.58
C LYS A 249 10.27 -53.10 -44.72
N LEU A 250 9.31 -52.22 -45.03
CA LEU A 250 8.35 -52.43 -46.12
C LEU A 250 8.94 -52.16 -47.50
N PHE A 251 9.89 -51.23 -47.61
CA PHE A 251 10.56 -50.91 -48.87
C PHE A 251 11.15 -52.11 -49.63
N PRO A 252 11.96 -52.99 -49.01
CA PRO A 252 12.50 -54.17 -49.69
C PRO A 252 11.41 -55.17 -50.09
N GLU A 253 10.34 -55.35 -49.30
CA GLU A 253 9.23 -56.23 -49.69
C GLU A 253 8.51 -55.74 -50.96
N ILE A 254 8.31 -54.42 -51.08
CA ILE A 254 7.69 -53.82 -52.27
C ILE A 254 8.61 -53.99 -53.48
N GLN A 255 9.92 -53.76 -53.31
CA GLN A 255 10.92 -53.91 -54.37
C GLN A 255 11.02 -55.37 -54.85
N ASP A 256 11.03 -56.33 -53.93
CA ASP A 256 11.04 -57.76 -54.25
C ASP A 256 9.77 -58.22 -54.97
N ARG A 257 8.59 -57.73 -54.55
CA ARG A 257 7.32 -58.02 -55.22
C ARG A 257 7.28 -57.45 -56.65
N ALA A 258 7.86 -56.28 -56.88
CA ALA A 258 7.96 -55.68 -58.21
C ALA A 258 8.86 -56.53 -59.14
N HIS A 259 10.01 -57.00 -58.66
CA HIS A 259 10.90 -57.85 -59.45
C HIS A 259 10.33 -59.26 -59.74
N LYS A 260 9.58 -59.86 -58.80
CA LYS A 260 8.99 -61.20 -59.00
C LYS A 260 7.90 -61.24 -60.08
N LYS A 261 7.09 -60.19 -60.23
CA LYS A 261 6.03 -60.14 -61.26
C LYS A 261 6.56 -60.14 -62.69
N HIS A 262 7.81 -59.76 -62.93
CA HIS A 262 8.38 -59.73 -64.27
C HIS A 262 8.91 -61.08 -64.80
N LYS A 263 9.15 -62.07 -63.92
CA LYS A 263 9.76 -63.36 -64.32
C LYS A 263 8.75 -64.45 -64.73
N THR A 264 7.47 -64.36 -64.38
CA THR A 264 6.51 -65.47 -64.60
C THR A 264 5.79 -65.49 -65.96
N LYS A 265 6.06 -64.56 -66.88
CA LYS A 265 5.37 -64.52 -68.20
C LYS A 265 6.06 -65.28 -69.35
N LYS A 266 7.11 -66.07 -69.11
CA LYS A 266 7.92 -66.69 -70.19
C LYS A 266 7.89 -68.21 -70.31
N THR A 267 6.84 -68.93 -69.93
CA THR A 267 6.75 -70.38 -70.26
C THR A 267 5.31 -70.87 -70.33
N HIS A 268 4.69 -70.81 -71.50
CA HIS A 268 3.79 -71.86 -72.01
C HIS A 268 3.45 -71.58 -73.48
N LYS A 269 4.36 -71.98 -74.36
CA LYS A 269 4.05 -72.20 -75.79
C LYS A 269 5.00 -73.25 -76.34
N LYS A 270 4.60 -74.52 -76.25
CA LYS A 270 4.99 -75.66 -77.11
C LYS A 270 3.99 -76.78 -76.75
N LYS A 271 3.02 -77.03 -77.63
CA LYS A 271 3.08 -77.97 -78.77
C LYS A 271 3.35 -79.38 -78.29
#